data_AF-A0A345R8Z1-F1
#
_entry.id   AF-A0A345R8Z1-F1
#
_cell.length_a   1.000
_cell.length_b   1.000
_cell.length_c   1.000
_cell.angle_alpha   90.00
_cell.angle_beta   90.00
_cell.angle_gamma   90.00
#
_symmetry.space_group_name_H-M   'P 1'
#
loop_
_entity.id
_entity.type
_entity.pdbx_description
1 polymer ?
#
loop_
_entity_poly.entity_id
_entity_poly.type
_entity_poly.pdbx_seq_one_letter_code
_entity_poly.pdbx_strand_id
1 'polypeptide(L)' 'MIATTLLAIGLVLMVEGLAYALAPSLVERMLEMLRQIPEAARRQVGGLAIVTGLILIWAAHQLGV' A
#
# COMPACT_ATOMS: atom_id res chain seq x y z
N MET A 1 20.27 9.06 -3.61
CA MET A 1 19.59 8.58 -4.83
C MET A 1 19.42 7.07 -4.83
N ILE A 2 20.47 6.25 -5.04
CA ILE A 2 20.30 4.78 -5.11
C ILE A 2 19.94 4.17 -3.73
N ALA A 3 20.63 4.58 -2.66
CA ALA A 3 20.38 4.07 -1.31
C ALA A 3 18.94 4.33 -0.83
N THR A 4 18.40 5.52 -1.09
CA THR A 4 17.02 5.91 -0.76
C THR A 4 15.99 5.09 -1.55
N THR A 5 16.25 4.78 -2.82
CA THR A 5 15.38 3.90 -3.61
C THR A 5 15.38 2.47 -3.09
N LEU A 6 16.56 1.92 -2.74
CA LEU A 6 16.68 0.59 -2.14
C LEU A 6 15.95 0.52 -0.79
N LEU A 7 16.04 1.57 0.02
CA LEU A 7 15.32 1.66 1.29
C LEU A 7 13.80 1.66 1.08
N ALA A 8 13.29 2.49 0.16
CA ALA A 8 11.86 2.56 -0.13
C ALA A 8 11.30 1.21 -0.62
N ILE A 9 12.00 0.55 -1.55
CA ILE A 9 11.61 -0.77 -2.05
C ILE A 9 11.69 -1.82 -0.93
N GLY A 10 12.77 -1.81 -0.14
CA GLY A 10 12.95 -2.74 0.97
C GLY A 10 11.86 -2.63 2.03
N LEU A 11 11.44 -1.41 2.37
CA LEU A 11 10.33 -1.18 3.31
C LEU A 11 9.00 -1.71 2.77
N VAL A 12 8.69 -1.46 1.51
CA VAL A 12 7.47 -2.00 0.88
C VAL A 12 7.47 -3.52 0.93
N LEU A 13 8.58 -4.16 0.52
CA LEU A 13 8.70 -5.62 0.54
C LEU A 13 8.61 -6.19 1.96
N MET A 14 9.21 -5.52 2.94
CA MET A 14 9.16 -5.96 4.33
C MET A 14 7.74 -5.88 4.90
N VAL A 15 7.01 -4.79 4.64
CA VAL A 15 5.64 -4.60 5.12
C VAL A 15 4.68 -5.57 4.44
N GLU A 16 4.74 -5.70 3.11
CA GLU A 16 3.92 -6.66 2.35
C GLU A 16 4.25 -8.11 2.75
N GLY A 17 5.53 -8.45 2.82
CA GLY A 17 6.03 -9.76 3.25
C GLY A 17 5.56 -10.15 4.65
N LEU A 18 5.47 -9.19 5.57
CA LEU A 18 4.99 -9.42 6.93
C LEU A 18 3.53 -9.83 6.95
N ALA A 19 2.68 -9.19 6.13
CA ALA A 19 1.28 -9.55 6.02
C ALA A 19 1.13 -11.01 5.55
N TYR A 20 1.91 -11.43 4.55
CA TYR A 20 1.92 -12.80 4.07
C TYR A 20 2.49 -13.81 5.08
N ALA A 21 3.56 -13.46 5.81
CA ALA A 21 4.25 -14.35 6.72
C ALA A 21 3.51 -14.55 8.05
N LEU A 22 2.94 -13.48 8.62
CA LEU A 22 2.32 -13.51 9.95
C LEU A 22 0.80 -13.78 9.90
N ALA A 23 0.12 -13.32 8.85
CA ALA A 23 -1.34 -13.36 8.79
C ALA A 23 -1.87 -13.72 7.38
N PRO A 24 -1.50 -14.87 6.81
CA PRO A 24 -1.94 -15.26 5.47
C PRO A 24 -3.48 -15.33 5.33
N SER A 25 -4.18 -15.77 6.38
CA SER A 25 -5.65 -15.83 6.39
C SER A 25 -6.33 -14.45 6.33
N LEU A 26 -5.66 -13.40 6.80
CA LEU A 26 -6.17 -12.03 6.68
C LEU A 26 -6.14 -11.57 5.22
N VAL A 27 -5.07 -11.91 4.50
CA VAL A 27 -4.91 -11.60 3.08
C VAL A 27 -6.00 -12.31 2.27
N GLU A 28 -6.22 -13.60 2.50
CA GLU A 28 -7.27 -14.37 1.82
C GLU A 28 -8.65 -13.74 2.04
N ARG A 29 -8.98 -13.41 3.30
CA ARG A 29 -10.25 -12.77 3.64
C ARG A 29 -10.39 -11.38 3.02
N MET A 30 -9.32 -10.59 2.95
CA MET A 30 -9.32 -9.31 2.23
C MET A 30 -9.60 -9.51 0.74
N LEU A 31 -8.99 -10.50 0.11
CA LEU A 31 -9.21 -10.80 -1.31
C LEU A 31 -10.65 -11.26 -1.57
N GLU A 32 -11.24 -12.07 -0.69
CA GLU A 32 -12.65 -12.45 -0.76
C GLU A 32 -13.58 -11.24 -0.68
N MET A 33 -13.33 -10.34 0.28
CA MET A 33 -14.10 -9.10 0.40
C MET A 33 -13.95 -8.22 -0.86
N LEU A 34 -12.73 -8.06 -1.37
CA LEU A 34 -12.48 -7.31 -2.61
C LEU A 34 -13.22 -7.93 -3.81
N ARG A 35 -13.29 -9.25 -3.90
CA ARG A 35 -14.02 -9.95 -4.98
C ARG A 35 -15.53 -9.70 -4.95
N GLN A 36 -16.10 -9.38 -3.79
CA GLN A 36 -17.52 -9.03 -3.65
C GLN A 36 -17.82 -7.59 -4.09
N ILE A 37 -16.80 -6.74 -4.22
CA ILE A 37 -16.96 -5.32 -4.59
C ILE A 37 -17.03 -5.17 -6.14
N PRO A 38 -18.00 -4.40 -6.68
CA PRO A 38 -18.05 -4.06 -8.09
C PRO A 38 -16.74 -3.43 -8.58
N GLU A 39 -16.36 -3.70 -9.84
CA GLU A 39 -15.09 -3.23 -10.39
C GLU A 39 -14.90 -1.70 -10.30
N ALA A 40 -15.97 -0.93 -10.56
CA ALA A 40 -15.94 0.52 -10.44
C ALA A 40 -15.58 0.99 -9.01
N ALA A 41 -16.14 0.35 -7.99
CA ALA A 41 -15.85 0.67 -6.59
C ALA A 41 -14.43 0.22 -6.20
N ARG A 42 -13.95 -0.93 -6.68
CA ARG A 42 -12.54 -1.34 -6.50
C ARG A 42 -11.56 -0.33 -7.09
N ARG A 43 -11.85 0.20 -8.28
CA ARG A 43 -11.04 1.25 -8.91
C ARG A 43 -11.05 2.55 -8.10
N GLN A 44 -12.20 2.92 -7.52
CA GLN A 44 -12.30 4.09 -6.65
C GLN A 44 -11.46 3.92 -5.38
N VAL A 45 -11.52 2.77 -4.72
CA VAL A 45 -10.69 2.47 -3.53
C VAL A 45 -9.20 2.58 -3.87
N GLY A 46 -8.76 1.99 -4.98
CA GLY A 46 -7.38 2.12 -5.45
C GLY A 46 -6.99 3.58 -5.75
N GLY A 47 -7.88 4.35 -6.39
CA GLY A 47 -7.67 5.77 -6.65
C GLY A 47 -7.53 6.59 -5.37
N LEU A 48 -8.38 6.35 -4.37
CA LEU A 48 -8.28 7.02 -3.06
C LEU A 48 -6.99 6.64 -2.33
N ALA A 49 -6.54 5.39 -2.41
CA ALA A 49 -5.28 4.96 -1.85
C ALA A 49 -4.09 5.69 -2.50
N ILE A 50 -4.09 5.83 -3.83
CA ILE A 50 -3.05 6.59 -4.57
C ILE A 50 -3.03 8.06 -4.14
N VAL A 51 -4.20 8.72 -4.12
CA VAL A 51 -4.30 10.14 -3.74
C VAL A 51 -3.84 10.35 -2.29
N THR A 52 -4.25 9.47 -1.39
CA THR A 52 -3.83 9.53 0.02
C THR A 52 -2.32 9.33 0.15
N GLY A 53 -1.75 8.34 -0.54
CA GLY A 53 -0.30 8.12 -0.57
C GLY A 53 0.48 9.33 -1.10
N LEU A 54 -0.02 9.97 -2.16
CA LEU A 54 0.59 11.20 -2.69
C LEU A 54 0.55 12.35 -1.67
N ILE A 55 -0.58 12.54 -0.98
CA ILE A 55 -0.72 13.56 0.07
C ILE A 55 0.29 13.30 1.20
N LEU A 56 0.46 12.04 1.62
CA LEU A 56 1.40 11.67 2.67
C LEU A 56 2.86 11.90 2.25
N ILE A 57 3.23 11.53 1.02
CA ILE A 57 4.57 11.80 0.47
C ILE A 57 4.83 13.30 0.42
N TRP A 58 3.85 14.07 -0.06
CA TRP A 58 3.97 15.52 -0.12
C TRP A 58 4.10 16.14 1.27
N ALA A 59 3.32 15.69 2.25
CA ALA A 59 3.42 16.15 3.63
C ALA A 59 4.79 15.81 4.24
N ALA A 60 5.32 14.60 4.00
CA ALA A 60 6.66 14.22 4.46
C ALA A 60 7.74 15.13 3.85
N HIS A 61 7.63 15.45 2.56
CA HIS A 61 8.54 16.38 1.89
C HIS A 61 8.47 17.79 2.51
N GLN A 62 7.28 18.28 2.85
CA GLN A 62 7.11 19.58 3.54
C GLN A 62 7.74 19.58 4.95
N LEU A 63 7.84 18.42 5.59
CA LEU A 63 8.48 18.25 6.90
C LEU A 63 10.00 18.06 6.81
N GLY A 64 10.59 18.09 5.62
CA GLY A 64 12.04 18.04 5.40
C GLY A 64 12.63 16.64 5.20
N VAL A 65 11.79 15.66 4.86
CA VAL A 65 12.24 14.34 4.35
C VAL A 65 12.59 14.46 2.87
#